data_AF-A0A831X4U2-F1
#
_entry.id   AF-A0A831X4U2-F1
#
_cell.length_a   1.000
_cell.length_b   1.000
_cell.length_c   1.000
_cell.angle_alpha   90.00
_cell.angle_beta   90.00
_cell.angle_gamma   90.00
#
_symmetry.space_group_name_H-M   'P 1'
#
loop_
_entity.id
_entity.type
_entity.pdbx_description
1 polymer ?
#
loop_
_entity_poly.entity_id
_entity_poly.type
_entity_poly.pdbx_seq_one_letter_code
_entity_poly.pdbx_strand_id
1 'polypeptide(L)'
;MPRRLFVLDGADQGRCYALPESGAVILGSSDRHCDIVLNDLYTARAHCEIEVKGEEVTLTDLATPSGTFVNKQKVQKHTLALNDVIRVGNTQLRYELGEVPAAGQAPQRVQRDPAALPHVGLEQLAELSGHTLGHFKLGDVIGQGHVGTVFKARDLKTGHEVALKVLGPSFPRDEAEMQRFVQVLKTLLPLRHPNLVTLLGAGRVSQYCWIARELVEVESAAQIIARHHKQKSIDWHVGFRLAMHIGRALEFAARHHLSHLNVTPANILIGADGIARLNDLMMHKALDGTQLQQETLEKKFLADLPWIAPEQTDPEAYVDDLADLHRLGAIVYAVLTGHKPFSGKDPERLIEQIRNELPDKPKRYQKHIPLELQAVVLRLLAKRPEERFANAAQMLAELVPIGEREGLRV
;
A
#
# COMPACT_ATOMS: atom_id res chain seq x y z
N MET A 1 -2.00 42.73 -16.94
CA MET A 1 -1.30 41.51 -16.46
C MET A 1 -2.13 40.31 -16.90
N PRO A 2 -1.50 39.23 -17.40
CA PRO A 2 -2.25 38.09 -17.90
C PRO A 2 -2.99 37.36 -16.76
N ARG A 3 -4.13 36.74 -17.11
CA ARG A 3 -4.96 35.95 -16.21
C ARG A 3 -4.35 34.56 -16.04
N ARG A 4 -4.32 34.04 -14.81
CA ARG A 4 -3.79 32.70 -14.54
C ARG A 4 -4.54 31.97 -13.43
N LEU A 5 -4.39 30.66 -13.41
CA LEU A 5 -4.75 29.79 -12.29
C LEU A 5 -3.46 29.35 -11.58
N PHE A 6 -3.34 29.63 -10.30
CA PHE A 6 -2.22 29.20 -9.47
C PHE A 6 -2.64 28.05 -8.56
N VAL A 7 -1.98 26.90 -8.65
CA VAL A 7 -2.32 25.73 -7.83
C VAL A 7 -1.84 25.95 -6.39
N LEU A 8 -2.79 26.17 -5.48
CA LEU A 8 -2.56 26.33 -4.04
C LEU A 8 -2.24 25.00 -3.34
N ASP A 9 -2.91 23.93 -3.75
CA ASP A 9 -2.86 22.61 -3.11
C ASP A 9 -3.19 21.50 -4.12
N GLY A 10 -2.70 20.28 -3.88
CA GLY A 10 -2.81 19.14 -4.80
C GLY A 10 -1.46 18.64 -5.34
N ALA A 11 -1.50 17.75 -6.34
CA ALA A 11 -0.30 17.16 -6.94
C ALA A 11 0.50 18.17 -7.79
N ASP A 12 -0.18 19.17 -8.34
CA ASP A 12 0.38 20.22 -9.19
C ASP A 12 0.72 21.52 -8.42
N GLN A 13 0.78 21.46 -7.09
CA GLN A 13 1.00 22.64 -6.23
C GLN A 13 2.18 23.50 -6.70
N GLY A 14 1.95 24.81 -6.79
CA GLY A 14 2.92 25.79 -7.29
C GLY A 14 2.93 25.97 -8.81
N ARG A 15 2.19 25.16 -9.58
CA ARG A 15 2.03 25.38 -11.02
C ARG A 15 1.11 26.57 -11.30
N CYS A 16 1.41 27.25 -12.40
CA CYS A 16 0.58 28.32 -12.96
C CYS A 16 0.08 27.87 -14.34
N TYR A 17 -1.20 28.06 -14.61
CA TYR A 17 -1.79 27.84 -15.93
C TYR A 17 -2.30 29.16 -16.47
N ALA A 18 -1.83 29.55 -17.66
CA ALA A 18 -2.32 30.73 -18.35
C ALA A 18 -3.77 30.54 -18.79
N LEU A 19 -4.60 31.55 -18.63
CA LEU A 19 -5.89 31.61 -19.31
C LEU A 19 -5.76 32.45 -20.59
N PRO A 20 -6.48 32.12 -21.66
CA PRO A 20 -6.43 32.88 -22.91
C PRO A 20 -7.00 34.29 -22.73
N GLU A 21 -6.66 35.20 -23.64
CA GLU A 21 -7.24 36.55 -23.66
C GLU A 21 -8.73 36.54 -24.02
N SER A 22 -9.15 35.57 -24.85
CA SER A 22 -10.55 35.25 -25.15
C SER A 22 -10.71 33.79 -25.54
N GLY A 23 -11.91 33.22 -25.34
CA GLY A 23 -12.22 31.82 -25.65
C GLY A 23 -12.35 30.94 -24.41
N ALA A 24 -12.52 29.64 -24.61
CA ALA A 24 -12.70 28.66 -23.54
C ALA A 24 -11.50 27.73 -23.42
N VAL A 25 -11.21 27.29 -22.19
CA VAL A 25 -10.27 26.20 -21.91
C VAL A 25 -10.96 25.14 -21.06
N ILE A 26 -10.65 23.88 -21.34
CA ILE A 26 -11.13 22.75 -20.56
C ILE A 26 -10.03 22.32 -19.59
N LEU A 27 -10.42 22.19 -18.33
CA LEU A 27 -9.57 21.72 -17.24
C LEU A 27 -10.02 20.32 -16.82
N GLY A 28 -9.08 19.39 -16.64
CA GLY A 28 -9.37 18.02 -16.23
C GLY A 28 -8.12 17.15 -16.11
N SER A 29 -8.28 15.84 -16.04
CA SER A 29 -7.17 14.88 -15.89
C SER A 29 -6.69 14.25 -17.21
N SER A 30 -7.34 14.54 -18.36
CA SER A 30 -7.00 13.94 -19.66
C SER A 30 -6.33 14.94 -20.60
N ASP A 31 -5.14 14.58 -21.08
CA ASP A 31 -4.39 15.27 -22.13
C ASP A 31 -5.05 15.25 -23.52
N ARG A 32 -5.98 14.32 -23.77
CA ARG A 32 -6.75 14.23 -25.02
C ARG A 32 -7.95 15.17 -25.07
N HIS A 33 -8.43 15.64 -23.91
CA HIS A 33 -9.71 16.34 -23.79
C HIS A 33 -9.60 17.69 -23.08
N CYS A 34 -8.42 18.04 -22.53
CA CYS A 34 -8.22 19.24 -21.75
C CYS A 34 -7.02 20.04 -22.23
N ASP A 35 -7.17 21.36 -22.19
CA ASP A 35 -6.09 22.32 -22.38
C ASP A 35 -5.25 22.46 -21.10
N ILE A 36 -5.89 22.32 -19.94
CA ILE A 36 -5.24 22.32 -18.63
C ILE A 36 -5.37 20.93 -18.01
N VAL A 37 -4.25 20.22 -17.93
CA VAL A 37 -4.18 18.86 -17.38
C VAL A 37 -3.68 18.89 -15.94
N LEU A 38 -4.49 18.34 -15.02
CA LEU A 38 -4.17 18.16 -13.62
C LEU A 38 -3.79 16.70 -13.31
N ASN A 39 -2.73 16.52 -12.52
CA ASN A 39 -2.24 15.25 -11.98
C ASN A 39 -3.04 14.80 -10.76
N ASP A 40 -4.36 14.74 -10.87
CA ASP A 40 -5.24 14.43 -9.75
C ASP A 40 -6.23 13.31 -10.10
N LEU A 41 -6.10 12.19 -9.38
CA LEU A 41 -6.90 10.97 -9.58
C LEU A 41 -8.38 11.14 -9.23
N TYR A 42 -8.77 12.26 -8.61
CA TYR A 42 -10.15 12.59 -8.25
C TYR A 42 -10.76 13.63 -9.20
N THR A 43 -9.97 14.12 -10.15
CA THR A 43 -10.41 15.04 -11.20
C THR A 43 -10.91 14.25 -12.39
N ALA A 44 -12.15 14.52 -12.84
CA ALA A 44 -12.71 13.95 -14.06
C ALA A 44 -11.87 14.27 -15.30
N ARG A 45 -11.98 13.43 -16.34
CA ARG A 45 -11.20 13.54 -17.58
C ARG A 45 -11.33 14.91 -18.24
N ALA A 46 -12.54 15.44 -18.31
CA ALA A 46 -12.86 16.84 -18.55
C ALA A 46 -13.75 17.27 -17.37
N HIS A 47 -13.27 18.19 -16.55
CA HIS A 47 -13.87 18.49 -15.25
C HIS A 47 -14.73 19.75 -15.29
N CYS A 48 -14.11 20.85 -15.68
CA CYS A 48 -14.79 22.13 -15.81
C CYS A 48 -14.24 22.89 -17.01
N GLU A 49 -15.09 23.72 -17.60
CA GLU A 49 -14.72 24.67 -18.64
C GLU A 49 -14.56 26.06 -18.03
N ILE A 50 -13.56 26.81 -18.48
CA ILE A 50 -13.33 28.20 -18.08
C ILE A 50 -13.35 29.05 -19.35
N GLU A 51 -14.38 29.89 -19.48
CA GLU A 51 -14.61 30.77 -20.62
C GLU A 51 -14.22 32.21 -20.28
N VAL A 52 -13.43 32.83 -21.15
CA VAL A 52 -12.99 34.23 -21.05
C VAL A 52 -13.66 35.05 -22.14
N LYS A 53 -14.50 36.02 -21.73
CA LYS A 53 -15.20 36.97 -22.61
C LYS A 53 -14.94 38.40 -22.15
N GLY A 54 -13.96 39.06 -22.79
CA GLY A 54 -13.57 40.41 -22.43
C GLY A 54 -12.96 40.46 -21.02
N GLU A 55 -13.65 41.12 -20.08
CA GLU A 55 -13.25 41.16 -18.67
C GLU A 55 -13.80 40.01 -17.82
N GLU A 56 -14.84 39.33 -18.31
CA GLU A 56 -15.54 38.29 -17.57
C GLU A 56 -14.86 36.93 -17.74
N VAL A 57 -14.63 36.23 -16.64
CA VAL A 57 -14.15 34.85 -16.62
C VAL A 57 -15.19 33.98 -15.94
N THR A 58 -15.73 33.02 -16.67
CA THR A 58 -16.82 32.15 -16.20
C THR A 58 -16.34 30.71 -16.12
N LEU A 59 -16.47 30.08 -14.95
CA LEU A 59 -16.25 28.66 -14.74
C LEU A 59 -17.58 27.91 -14.82
N THR A 60 -17.61 26.79 -15.55
CA THR A 60 -18.77 25.90 -15.67
C THR A 60 -18.35 24.45 -15.36
N ASP A 61 -19.01 23.81 -14.40
CA ASP A 61 -18.84 22.38 -14.15
C ASP A 61 -19.45 21.56 -15.30
N LEU A 62 -18.73 20.56 -15.81
CA LEU A 62 -19.18 19.74 -16.94
C LEU A 62 -20.05 18.54 -16.48
N ALA A 63 -20.89 18.75 -15.47
CA ALA A 63 -21.75 17.76 -14.83
C ALA A 63 -20.96 16.57 -14.24
N THR A 64 -19.86 16.87 -13.55
CA THR A 64 -18.99 15.82 -12.99
C THR A 64 -19.57 15.20 -11.72
N PRO A 65 -19.35 13.90 -11.45
CA PRO A 65 -19.82 13.27 -10.21
C PRO A 65 -19.21 13.87 -8.93
N SER A 66 -17.93 14.27 -8.99
CA SER A 66 -17.23 14.91 -7.86
C SER A 66 -17.61 16.38 -7.68
N GLY A 67 -17.98 17.06 -8.76
CA GLY A 67 -18.41 18.45 -8.79
C GLY A 67 -17.27 19.45 -8.61
N THR A 68 -17.47 20.64 -9.16
CA THR A 68 -16.57 21.78 -8.98
C THR A 68 -17.03 22.67 -7.83
N PHE A 69 -16.07 23.18 -7.05
CA PHE A 69 -16.35 24.08 -5.93
C PHE A 69 -15.59 25.39 -6.11
N VAL A 70 -16.22 26.52 -5.77
CA VAL A 70 -15.55 27.82 -5.66
C VAL A 70 -15.78 28.36 -4.25
N ASN A 71 -14.70 28.74 -3.56
CA ASN A 71 -14.73 29.22 -2.17
C ASN A 71 -15.52 28.27 -1.24
N LYS A 72 -15.31 26.96 -1.41
CA LYS A 72 -15.96 25.84 -0.69
C LYS A 72 -17.45 25.62 -1.01
N GLN A 73 -18.05 26.42 -1.88
CA GLN A 73 -19.43 26.20 -2.34
C GLN A 73 -19.43 25.42 -3.66
N LYS A 74 -20.29 24.40 -3.78
CA LYS A 74 -20.45 23.65 -5.03
C LYS A 74 -21.15 24.53 -6.05
N VAL A 75 -20.61 24.63 -7.26
CA VAL A 75 -21.15 25.48 -8.33
C VAL A 75 -21.39 24.69 -9.60
N GLN A 76 -22.48 25.00 -10.31
CA GLN A 76 -22.67 24.54 -11.69
C GLN A 76 -22.04 25.52 -12.68
N LYS A 77 -22.16 26.81 -12.40
CA LYS A 77 -21.60 27.92 -13.16
C LYS A 77 -21.29 29.08 -12.20
N HIS A 78 -20.14 29.74 -12.35
CA HIS A 78 -19.69 30.83 -11.47
C HIS A 78 -18.80 31.81 -12.22
N THR A 79 -19.07 33.11 -12.10
CA THR A 79 -18.18 34.17 -12.62
C THR A 79 -17.06 34.41 -11.61
N LEU A 80 -15.82 34.10 -11.99
CA LEU A 80 -14.65 34.13 -11.10
C LEU A 80 -14.22 35.56 -10.77
N ALA A 81 -14.11 35.85 -9.47
CA ALA A 81 -13.49 37.05 -8.95
C ALA A 81 -12.01 36.78 -8.60
N LEU A 82 -11.17 37.82 -8.63
CA LEU A 82 -9.76 37.68 -8.26
C LEU A 82 -9.61 37.13 -6.83
N ASN A 83 -8.72 36.16 -6.71
CA ASN A 83 -8.46 35.33 -5.52
C ASN A 83 -9.50 34.26 -5.21
N ASP A 84 -10.51 34.05 -6.05
CA ASP A 84 -11.40 32.90 -5.91
C ASP A 84 -10.61 31.59 -5.92
N VAL A 85 -10.94 30.71 -4.97
CA VAL A 85 -10.33 29.38 -4.85
C VAL A 85 -11.25 28.33 -5.43
N ILE A 86 -10.84 27.76 -6.54
CA ILE A 86 -11.49 26.68 -7.26
C ILE A 86 -10.97 25.36 -6.71
N ARG A 87 -11.85 24.41 -6.40
CA ARG A 87 -11.48 23.04 -6.05
C ARG A 87 -12.12 22.05 -7.03
N VAL A 88 -11.27 21.22 -7.62
CA VAL A 88 -11.59 20.14 -8.55
C VAL A 88 -10.83 18.90 -8.11
N GLY A 89 -11.55 17.83 -7.76
CA GLY A 89 -10.93 16.68 -7.06
C GLY A 89 -10.32 17.10 -5.72
N ASN A 90 -9.02 16.84 -5.55
CA ASN A 90 -8.19 17.26 -4.42
C ASN A 90 -7.36 18.52 -4.72
N THR A 91 -7.39 19.02 -5.95
CA THR A 91 -6.60 20.16 -6.39
C THR A 91 -7.34 21.45 -6.08
N GLN A 92 -6.64 22.42 -5.46
CA GLN A 92 -7.14 23.77 -5.22
C GLN A 92 -6.35 24.76 -6.08
N LEU A 93 -7.04 25.57 -6.88
CA LEU A 93 -6.46 26.59 -7.74
C LEU A 93 -6.99 27.96 -7.35
N ARG A 94 -6.15 28.99 -7.34
CA ARG A 94 -6.53 30.38 -7.17
C ARG A 94 -6.55 31.09 -8.51
N TYR A 95 -7.64 31.80 -8.81
CA TYR A 95 -7.69 32.70 -9.95
C TYR A 95 -7.02 34.04 -9.60
N GLU A 96 -6.03 34.47 -10.39
CA GLU A 96 -5.28 35.69 -10.12
C GLU A 96 -4.73 36.35 -11.41
N LEU A 97 -4.27 37.60 -11.28
CA LEU A 97 -3.49 38.29 -12.32
C LEU A 97 -2.01 38.16 -12.01
N GLY A 98 -1.20 37.79 -13.00
CA GLY A 98 0.24 37.72 -12.82
C GLY A 98 0.94 37.22 -14.07
N GLU A 99 2.20 37.60 -14.24
CA GLU A 99 3.01 37.08 -15.34
C GLU A 99 3.11 35.56 -15.27
N VAL A 100 2.91 34.92 -16.41
CA VAL A 100 3.29 33.53 -16.60
C VAL A 100 4.74 33.60 -17.07
N PRO A 101 5.72 33.06 -16.33
CA PRO A 101 7.14 33.16 -16.70
C PRO A 101 7.35 32.80 -18.17
N ALA A 102 8.29 33.45 -18.87
CA ALA A 102 8.55 33.27 -20.30
C ALA A 102 9.06 31.86 -20.65
N ALA A 103 8.14 30.92 -20.62
CA ALA A 103 8.05 29.60 -21.20
C ALA A 103 6.76 28.98 -20.65
N GLY A 104 6.01 28.26 -21.48
CA GLY A 104 5.10 27.20 -21.01
C GLY A 104 5.85 26.06 -20.33
N GLN A 105 6.77 26.38 -19.43
CA GLN A 105 7.53 25.47 -18.61
C GLN A 105 7.11 25.74 -17.16
N ALA A 106 6.70 24.66 -16.51
CA ALA A 106 6.70 24.49 -15.07
C ALA A 106 7.88 25.23 -14.42
N PRO A 107 7.74 25.73 -13.16
CA PRO A 107 8.72 26.58 -12.51
C PRO A 107 10.15 26.14 -12.82
N GLN A 108 11.00 27.10 -13.21
CA GLN A 108 12.44 26.90 -13.37
C GLN A 108 12.90 25.97 -12.26
N ARG A 109 13.36 24.79 -12.71
CA ARG A 109 14.18 23.89 -11.92
C ARG A 109 15.09 24.78 -11.09
N VAL A 110 14.94 24.74 -9.76
CA VAL A 110 16.11 24.90 -8.91
C VAL A 110 17.14 23.98 -9.55
N GLN A 111 18.17 24.55 -10.15
CA GLN A 111 19.27 23.83 -10.80
C GLN A 111 20.02 23.08 -9.70
N ARG A 112 19.44 21.96 -9.30
CA ARG A 112 20.08 20.68 -9.23
C ARG A 112 19.14 19.77 -10.01
N ASP A 113 19.54 19.42 -11.22
CA ASP A 113 19.00 18.23 -11.89
C ASP A 113 19.47 17.03 -11.04
N PRO A 114 18.64 16.29 -10.30
CA PRO A 114 18.70 14.85 -10.42
C PRO A 114 17.90 14.56 -11.70
N ALA A 115 18.53 13.86 -12.64
CA ALA A 115 17.99 13.51 -13.96
C ALA A 115 16.47 13.25 -13.97
N ALA A 116 15.81 13.51 -15.11
CA ALA A 116 14.47 12.98 -15.36
C ALA A 116 14.38 11.54 -14.83
N LEU A 117 13.33 11.24 -14.05
CA LEU A 117 13.19 9.93 -13.40
C LEU A 117 13.48 8.84 -14.43
N PRO A 118 14.48 7.97 -14.19
CA PRO A 118 14.90 7.02 -15.19
C PRO A 118 13.74 6.08 -15.51
N HIS A 119 13.59 5.74 -16.80
CA HIS A 119 12.61 4.76 -17.25
C HIS A 119 13.17 3.36 -17.00
N VAL A 120 12.95 2.86 -15.79
CA VAL A 120 13.43 1.55 -15.35
C VAL A 120 12.28 0.55 -15.22
N GLY A 121 12.56 -0.69 -15.62
CA GLY A 121 11.66 -1.83 -15.45
C GLY A 121 11.52 -2.25 -13.98
N LEU A 122 10.62 -3.20 -13.72
CA LEU A 122 10.32 -3.72 -12.37
C LEU A 122 11.60 -4.17 -11.62
N GLU A 123 12.49 -4.90 -12.29
CA GLU A 123 13.71 -5.45 -11.68
C GLU A 123 14.77 -4.37 -11.38
N GLN A 124 14.65 -3.20 -12.02
CA GLN A 124 15.61 -2.09 -11.91
C GLN A 124 15.06 -0.90 -11.11
N LEU A 125 13.88 -1.03 -10.48
CA LEU A 125 13.26 0.05 -9.72
C LEU A 125 14.19 0.65 -8.66
N ALA A 126 15.12 -0.13 -8.09
CA ALA A 126 16.12 0.34 -7.13
C ALA A 126 17.00 1.51 -7.65
N GLU A 127 17.17 1.64 -8.97
CA GLU A 127 17.91 2.75 -9.59
C GLU A 127 17.22 4.11 -9.42
N LEU A 128 15.94 4.11 -8.99
CA LEU A 128 15.23 5.34 -8.60
C LEU A 128 15.76 5.94 -7.28
N SER A 129 16.59 5.22 -6.52
CA SER A 129 17.23 5.75 -5.30
C SER A 129 17.94 7.07 -5.59
N GLY A 130 17.83 8.02 -4.67
CA GLY A 130 18.41 9.36 -4.83
C GLY A 130 17.62 10.30 -5.76
N HIS A 131 16.60 9.83 -6.49
CA HIS A 131 15.71 10.69 -7.27
C HIS A 131 14.54 11.23 -6.43
N THR A 132 13.77 12.16 -6.99
CA THR A 132 12.55 12.68 -6.37
C THR A 132 11.34 12.18 -7.15
N LEU A 133 10.43 11.47 -6.48
CA LEU A 133 9.15 11.02 -7.04
C LEU A 133 8.01 11.86 -6.45
N GLY A 134 7.48 12.79 -7.24
CA GLY A 134 6.50 13.76 -6.76
C GLY A 134 7.12 14.67 -5.69
N HIS A 135 6.62 14.58 -4.46
CA HIS A 135 7.15 15.31 -3.30
C HIS A 135 7.98 14.42 -2.37
N PHE A 136 8.31 13.19 -2.76
CA PHE A 136 9.14 12.29 -1.98
C PHE A 136 10.56 12.25 -2.52
N LYS A 137 11.54 12.57 -1.68
CA LYS A 137 12.95 12.30 -1.97
C LYS A 137 13.25 10.84 -1.64
N LEU A 138 13.54 10.02 -2.64
CA LEU A 138 13.86 8.61 -2.47
C LEU A 138 15.26 8.46 -1.88
N GLY A 139 15.36 7.79 -0.74
CA GLY A 139 16.61 7.39 -0.11
C GLY A 139 16.91 5.92 -0.40
N ASP A 140 17.35 5.20 0.62
CA ASP A 140 17.75 3.80 0.51
C ASP A 140 16.57 2.88 0.23
N VAL A 141 16.83 1.81 -0.52
CA VAL A 141 15.89 0.69 -0.67
C VAL A 141 15.83 -0.08 0.65
N ILE A 142 14.64 -0.17 1.24
CA ILE A 142 14.39 -0.90 2.49
C ILE A 142 13.62 -2.21 2.27
N GLY A 143 13.12 -2.44 1.06
CA GLY A 143 12.49 -3.70 0.70
C GLY A 143 12.28 -3.84 -0.80
N GLN A 144 12.42 -5.05 -1.31
CA GLN A 144 12.07 -5.39 -2.69
C GLN A 144 10.95 -6.43 -2.64
N GLY A 145 9.79 -6.07 -3.15
CA GLY A 145 8.65 -6.97 -3.28
C GLY A 145 8.47 -7.41 -4.73
N HIS A 146 7.62 -8.41 -4.94
CA HIS A 146 7.34 -8.92 -6.29
C HIS A 146 6.80 -7.85 -7.25
N VAL A 147 5.99 -6.93 -6.75
CA VAL A 147 5.25 -5.93 -7.56
C VAL A 147 5.88 -4.54 -7.52
N GLY A 148 6.99 -4.36 -6.82
CA GLY A 148 7.58 -3.04 -6.64
C GLY A 148 8.67 -2.97 -5.57
N THR A 149 9.29 -1.80 -5.46
CA THR A 149 10.39 -1.52 -4.51
C THR A 149 9.94 -0.53 -3.45
N VAL A 150 10.34 -0.77 -2.21
CA VAL A 150 10.06 0.10 -1.05
C VAL A 150 11.32 0.89 -0.71
N PHE A 151 11.18 2.20 -0.70
CA PHE A 151 12.23 3.15 -0.35
C PHE A 151 11.95 3.75 1.02
N LYS A 152 13.01 3.96 1.82
CA LYS A 152 12.98 4.98 2.85
C LYS A 152 13.01 6.32 2.13
N ALA A 153 11.94 7.09 2.25
CA ALA A 153 11.80 8.36 1.55
C ALA A 153 11.50 9.49 2.52
N ARG A 154 11.94 10.70 2.18
CA ARG A 154 11.56 11.91 2.91
C ARG A 154 10.44 12.61 2.17
N ASP A 155 9.30 12.77 2.82
CA ASP A 155 8.22 13.63 2.36
C ASP A 155 8.71 15.09 2.47
N LEU A 156 8.83 15.78 1.34
CA LEU A 156 9.30 17.16 1.29
C LEU A 156 8.21 18.18 1.69
N LYS A 157 6.94 17.77 1.76
CA LYS A 157 5.83 18.63 2.23
C LYS A 157 5.78 18.65 3.75
N THR A 158 5.87 17.48 4.38
CA THR A 158 5.76 17.35 5.85
C THR A 158 7.12 17.32 6.55
N GLY A 159 8.19 17.02 5.82
CA GLY A 159 9.54 16.83 6.35
C GLY A 159 9.77 15.46 6.99
N HIS A 160 8.74 14.62 7.11
CA HIS A 160 8.77 13.32 7.78
C HIS A 160 9.33 12.22 6.89
N GLU A 161 9.90 11.18 7.51
CA GLU A 161 10.31 9.97 6.81
C GLU A 161 9.15 8.99 6.66
N VAL A 162 9.08 8.34 5.51
CA VAL A 162 8.02 7.39 5.13
C VAL A 162 8.61 6.17 4.44
N ALA A 163 7.89 5.05 4.50
CA ALA A 163 8.13 3.92 3.61
C ALA A 163 7.32 4.14 2.32
N LEU A 164 8.00 4.42 1.20
CA LEU A 164 7.37 4.66 -0.09
C LEU A 164 7.53 3.43 -0.99
N LYS A 165 6.45 2.69 -1.23
CA LYS A 165 6.41 1.59 -2.19
C LYS A 165 6.12 2.13 -3.58
N VAL A 166 7.04 1.93 -4.52
CA VAL A 166 6.90 2.28 -5.94
C VAL A 166 6.61 0.99 -6.72
N LEU A 167 5.53 0.98 -7.48
CA LEU A 167 5.08 -0.16 -8.27
C LEU A 167 5.78 -0.20 -9.65
N GLY A 168 5.86 -1.40 -10.23
CA GLY A 168 6.41 -1.58 -11.58
C GLY A 168 5.69 -0.76 -12.64
N PRO A 169 6.39 -0.32 -13.70
CA PRO A 169 5.85 0.59 -14.72
C PRO A 169 4.80 -0.07 -15.64
N SER A 170 4.64 -1.39 -15.59
CA SER A 170 3.54 -2.11 -16.27
C SER A 170 2.18 -1.86 -15.61
N PHE A 171 2.14 -1.18 -14.46
CA PHE A 171 0.92 -0.79 -13.77
C PHE A 171 0.81 0.74 -13.58
N PRO A 172 -0.36 1.34 -13.82
CA PRO A 172 -1.56 0.72 -14.39
C PRO A 172 -1.45 0.65 -15.92
N ARG A 173 -1.90 -0.44 -16.51
CA ARG A 173 -2.01 -0.59 -17.97
C ARG A 173 -3.14 0.26 -18.54
N ASP A 174 -4.26 0.34 -17.82
CA ASP A 174 -5.46 1.05 -18.23
C ASP A 174 -6.17 1.73 -17.05
N GLU A 175 -7.24 2.46 -17.37
CA GLU A 175 -8.06 3.16 -16.37
C GLU A 175 -8.75 2.19 -15.39
N ALA A 176 -9.13 1.00 -15.84
CA ALA A 176 -9.87 0.06 -15.01
C ALA A 176 -8.96 -0.50 -13.89
N GLU A 177 -7.71 -0.82 -14.21
CA GLU A 177 -6.68 -1.14 -13.21
C GLU A 177 -6.50 0.00 -12.21
N MET A 178 -6.40 1.25 -12.70
CA MET A 178 -6.21 2.42 -11.82
C MET A 178 -7.42 2.67 -10.91
N GLN A 179 -8.64 2.58 -11.44
CA GLN A 179 -9.87 2.77 -10.66
C GLN A 179 -10.01 1.73 -9.55
N ARG A 180 -9.72 0.45 -9.84
CA ARG A 180 -9.74 -0.63 -8.84
C ARG A 180 -8.75 -0.35 -7.71
N PHE A 181 -7.53 0.03 -8.07
CA PHE A 181 -6.48 0.37 -7.11
C PHE A 181 -6.87 1.55 -6.21
N VAL A 182 -7.37 2.63 -6.80
CA VAL A 182 -7.88 3.80 -6.05
C VAL A 182 -9.03 3.40 -5.12
N GLN A 183 -9.95 2.57 -5.58
CA GLN A 183 -11.09 2.12 -4.78
C GLN A 183 -10.64 1.30 -3.57
N VAL A 184 -9.67 0.39 -3.73
CA VAL A 184 -9.11 -0.37 -2.59
C VAL A 184 -8.42 0.56 -1.61
N LEU A 185 -7.56 1.47 -2.09
CA LEU A 185 -6.82 2.38 -1.21
C LEU A 185 -7.73 3.33 -0.44
N LYS A 186 -8.83 3.81 -1.03
CA LYS A 186 -9.85 4.61 -0.33
C LYS A 186 -10.44 3.88 0.88
N THR A 187 -10.66 2.58 0.77
CA THR A 187 -11.15 1.74 1.88
C THR A 187 -10.10 1.58 2.98
N LEU A 188 -8.82 1.55 2.62
CA LEU A 188 -7.71 1.36 3.58
C LEU A 188 -7.27 2.65 4.27
N LEU A 189 -7.36 3.79 3.59
CA LEU A 189 -6.83 5.08 4.05
C LEU A 189 -7.35 5.53 5.43
N PRO A 190 -8.63 5.32 5.83
CA PRO A 190 -9.09 5.70 7.17
C PRO A 190 -8.73 4.69 8.27
N LEU A 191 -8.25 3.49 7.92
CA LEU A 191 -8.00 2.43 8.90
C LEU A 191 -6.77 2.75 9.75
N ARG A 192 -6.93 2.67 11.07
CA ARG A 192 -5.85 2.85 12.05
C ARG A 192 -5.93 1.74 13.07
N HIS A 193 -4.84 1.00 13.23
CA HIS A 193 -4.73 -0.07 14.21
C HIS A 193 -3.26 -0.24 14.64
N PRO A 194 -2.94 -0.44 15.94
CA PRO A 194 -1.56 -0.53 16.42
C PRO A 194 -0.73 -1.65 15.76
N ASN A 195 -1.39 -2.69 15.26
CA ASN A 195 -0.77 -3.84 14.60
C ASN A 195 -0.94 -3.84 13.07
N LEU A 196 -1.35 -2.72 12.46
CA LEU A 196 -1.33 -2.53 11.02
C LEU A 196 -0.37 -1.39 10.67
N VAL A 197 0.35 -1.53 9.57
CA VAL A 197 1.13 -0.43 9.00
C VAL A 197 0.17 0.59 8.40
N THR A 198 0.24 1.82 8.88
CA THR A 198 -0.63 2.91 8.49
C THR A 198 -0.36 3.35 7.05
N LEU A 199 -1.42 3.35 6.24
CA LEU A 199 -1.43 3.97 4.92
C LEU A 199 -1.52 5.49 5.07
N LEU A 200 -0.53 6.21 4.54
CA LEU A 200 -0.48 7.68 4.57
C LEU A 200 -1.04 8.30 3.29
N GLY A 201 -0.87 7.61 2.16
CA GLY A 201 -1.39 8.07 0.88
C GLY A 201 -0.92 7.22 -0.28
N ALA A 202 -1.38 7.58 -1.47
CA ALA A 202 -0.96 6.97 -2.72
C ALA A 202 -1.15 7.96 -3.86
N GLY A 203 -0.46 7.73 -4.96
CA GLY A 203 -0.59 8.54 -6.16
C GLY A 203 0.19 7.97 -7.32
N ARG A 204 0.28 8.77 -8.38
CA ARG A 204 1.01 8.43 -9.59
C ARG A 204 1.82 9.64 -10.03
N VAL A 205 3.07 9.40 -10.41
CA VAL A 205 3.95 10.42 -11.02
C VAL A 205 4.65 9.76 -12.19
N SER A 206 4.51 10.35 -13.38
CA SER A 206 4.92 9.71 -14.62
C SER A 206 4.25 8.32 -14.77
N GLN A 207 5.02 7.28 -15.09
CA GLN A 207 4.57 5.89 -15.17
C GLN A 207 4.47 5.17 -13.82
N TYR A 208 4.94 5.77 -12.72
CA TYR A 208 5.07 5.07 -11.45
C TYR A 208 3.90 5.40 -10.51
N CYS A 209 3.13 4.37 -10.15
CA CYS A 209 2.26 4.42 -8.99
C CYS A 209 3.07 4.21 -7.71
N TRP A 210 2.71 4.95 -6.66
CA TRP A 210 3.36 4.88 -5.36
C TRP A 210 2.35 4.81 -4.22
N ILE A 211 2.77 4.19 -3.12
CA ILE A 211 2.02 4.05 -1.88
C ILE A 211 2.93 4.50 -0.74
N ALA A 212 2.54 5.55 -0.01
CA ALA A 212 3.25 6.08 1.14
C ALA A 212 2.66 5.51 2.44
N ARG A 213 3.53 5.06 3.34
CA ARG A 213 3.16 4.43 4.61
C ARG A 213 4.05 4.92 5.73
N GLU A 214 3.60 4.72 6.98
CA GLU A 214 4.48 4.93 8.12
C GLU A 214 5.74 4.05 7.98
N LEU A 215 6.88 4.61 8.36
CA LEU A 215 8.15 3.91 8.35
C LEU A 215 8.31 3.14 9.66
N VAL A 216 8.39 1.80 9.58
CA VAL A 216 8.63 0.93 10.72
C VAL A 216 10.08 0.42 10.66
N GLU A 217 10.96 1.02 11.45
CA GLU A 217 12.40 0.76 11.41
C GLU A 217 12.83 -0.26 12.49
N VAL A 218 12.85 -1.58 12.20
CA VAL A 218 13.78 -2.54 12.86
C VAL A 218 14.01 -3.81 12.03
N GLU A 219 13.08 -4.76 12.05
CA GLU A 219 13.28 -6.13 11.58
C GLU A 219 11.94 -6.72 11.12
N SER A 220 11.95 -7.52 10.07
CA SER A 220 10.82 -8.31 9.61
C SER A 220 10.83 -9.71 10.22
N ALA A 221 9.68 -10.38 10.28
CA ALA A 221 9.63 -11.77 10.69
C ALA A 221 10.50 -12.67 9.79
N ALA A 222 10.70 -12.31 8.51
CA ALA A 222 11.64 -12.99 7.61
C ALA A 222 13.08 -12.97 8.14
N GLN A 223 13.56 -11.81 8.59
CA GLN A 223 14.89 -11.64 9.16
C GLN A 223 15.02 -12.39 10.49
N ILE A 224 13.99 -12.35 11.34
CA ILE A 224 13.94 -13.11 12.60
C ILE A 224 14.08 -14.62 12.33
N ILE A 225 13.31 -15.17 11.39
CA ILE A 225 13.36 -16.59 11.02
C ILE A 225 14.75 -16.96 10.50
N ALA A 226 15.32 -16.15 9.59
CA ALA A 226 16.64 -16.39 9.01
C ALA A 226 17.75 -16.37 10.09
N ARG A 227 17.66 -15.44 11.04
CA ARG A 227 18.57 -15.35 12.19
C ARG A 227 18.43 -16.56 13.10
N HIS A 228 17.20 -16.99 13.40
CA HIS A 228 16.95 -18.16 14.24
C HIS A 228 17.52 -19.44 13.62
N HIS A 229 17.29 -19.63 12.32
CA HIS A 229 17.81 -20.78 11.59
C HIS A 229 19.33 -20.92 11.73
N LYS A 230 20.06 -19.80 11.72
CA LYS A 230 21.53 -19.75 11.88
C LYS A 230 21.98 -19.92 13.33
N GLN A 231 21.32 -19.26 14.27
CA GLN A 231 21.80 -19.12 15.66
C GLN A 231 21.18 -20.13 16.64
N LYS A 232 20.13 -20.85 16.24
CA LYS A 232 19.38 -21.85 17.06
C LYS A 232 18.94 -21.34 18.44
N SER A 233 18.71 -20.04 18.57
CA SER A 233 18.23 -19.45 19.82
C SER A 233 17.34 -18.25 19.53
N ILE A 234 16.03 -18.45 19.66
CA ILE A 234 15.05 -17.39 19.85
C ILE A 234 14.13 -17.77 20.99
N ASP A 235 13.86 -16.81 21.86
CA ASP A 235 12.90 -16.96 22.93
C ASP A 235 11.47 -17.12 22.38
N TRP A 236 10.73 -18.12 22.87
CA TRP A 236 9.36 -18.40 22.43
C TRP A 236 8.42 -17.21 22.62
N HIS A 237 8.73 -16.32 23.57
CA HIS A 237 8.01 -15.06 23.79
C HIS A 237 7.90 -14.20 22.53
N VAL A 238 8.87 -14.27 21.61
CA VAL A 238 8.82 -13.55 20.32
C VAL A 238 7.70 -14.11 19.43
N GLY A 239 7.61 -15.43 19.32
CA GLY A 239 6.54 -16.09 18.57
C GLY A 239 5.16 -15.85 19.18
N PHE A 240 5.06 -15.87 20.51
CA PHE A 240 3.82 -15.52 21.23
C PHE A 240 3.35 -14.10 20.95
N ARG A 241 4.24 -13.10 21.12
CA ARG A 241 3.90 -11.69 20.85
C ARG A 241 3.49 -11.47 19.39
N LEU A 242 4.16 -12.14 18.45
CA LEU A 242 3.81 -12.07 17.04
C LEU A 242 2.40 -12.64 16.80
N ALA A 243 2.08 -13.81 17.36
CA ALA A 243 0.75 -14.41 17.25
C ALA A 243 -0.35 -13.48 17.79
N MET A 244 -0.12 -12.86 18.96
CA MET A 244 -1.04 -11.90 19.56
C MET A 244 -1.23 -10.65 18.71
N HIS A 245 -0.14 -9.99 18.32
CA HIS A 245 -0.18 -8.75 17.56
C HIS A 245 -0.81 -8.92 16.18
N ILE A 246 -0.39 -9.95 15.43
CA ILE A 246 -0.93 -10.19 14.09
C ILE A 246 -2.33 -10.78 14.16
N GLY A 247 -2.65 -11.57 15.18
CA GLY A 247 -4.02 -11.97 15.49
C GLY A 247 -4.96 -10.78 15.64
N ARG A 248 -4.57 -9.76 16.41
CA ARG A 248 -5.35 -8.51 16.56
C ARG A 248 -5.50 -7.75 15.24
N ALA A 249 -4.46 -7.73 14.41
CA ALA A 249 -4.53 -7.11 13.09
C ALA A 249 -5.54 -7.82 12.16
N LEU A 250 -5.54 -9.16 12.15
CA LEU A 250 -6.47 -9.96 11.37
C LEU A 250 -7.90 -9.86 11.90
N GLU A 251 -8.07 -9.83 13.22
CA GLU A 251 -9.36 -9.63 13.88
C GLU A 251 -9.97 -8.27 13.52
N PHE A 252 -9.17 -7.22 13.55
CA PHE A 252 -9.56 -5.89 13.09
C PHE A 252 -9.94 -5.89 11.60
N ALA A 253 -9.13 -6.50 10.73
CA ALA A 253 -9.43 -6.59 9.30
C ALA A 253 -10.76 -7.33 9.03
N ALA A 254 -10.98 -8.46 9.70
CA ALA A 254 -12.21 -9.25 9.58
C ALA A 254 -13.46 -8.46 10.02
N ARG A 255 -13.39 -7.68 11.10
CA ARG A 255 -14.48 -6.77 11.51
C ARG A 255 -14.83 -5.70 10.48
N HIS A 256 -13.88 -5.37 9.61
CA HIS A 256 -14.07 -4.47 8.47
C HIS A 256 -14.41 -5.20 7.16
N HIS A 257 -14.69 -6.51 7.21
CA HIS A 257 -14.95 -7.37 6.05
C HIS A 257 -13.77 -7.40 5.05
N LEU A 258 -12.55 -7.37 5.58
CA LEU A 258 -11.30 -7.41 4.81
C LEU A 258 -10.52 -8.68 5.16
N SER A 259 -10.15 -9.44 4.13
CA SER A 259 -9.16 -10.53 4.24
C SER A 259 -7.80 -10.00 3.80
N HIS A 260 -6.71 -10.40 4.44
CA HIS A 260 -5.38 -9.94 4.05
C HIS A 260 -4.85 -10.70 2.82
N LEU A 261 -4.99 -12.02 2.81
CA LEU A 261 -4.57 -12.99 1.78
C LEU A 261 -3.12 -12.86 1.30
N ASN A 262 -2.28 -12.19 2.08
CA ASN A 262 -0.88 -11.88 1.75
C ASN A 262 -0.03 -11.79 3.03
N VAL A 263 -0.43 -12.54 4.07
CA VAL A 263 0.32 -12.66 5.32
C VAL A 263 1.57 -13.47 5.05
N THR A 264 2.72 -12.81 5.07
CA THR A 264 4.03 -13.42 4.82
C THR A 264 5.05 -12.88 5.83
N PRO A 265 6.18 -13.58 6.05
CA PRO A 265 7.20 -13.08 6.96
C PRO A 265 7.75 -11.69 6.59
N ALA A 266 7.80 -11.35 5.29
CA ALA A 266 8.28 -10.06 4.81
C ALA A 266 7.28 -8.91 5.11
N ASN A 267 6.00 -9.23 5.28
CA ASN A 267 4.95 -8.26 5.56
C ASN A 267 4.67 -8.07 7.06
N ILE A 268 5.34 -8.82 7.93
CA ILE A 268 5.24 -8.62 9.38
C ILE A 268 6.49 -7.88 9.84
N LEU A 269 6.32 -6.61 10.17
CA LEU A 269 7.37 -5.71 10.63
C LEU A 269 7.31 -5.57 12.14
N ILE A 270 8.45 -5.63 12.82
CA ILE A 270 8.55 -5.46 14.27
C ILE A 270 9.21 -4.10 14.50
N GLY A 271 8.51 -3.22 15.22
CA GLY A 271 9.04 -1.91 15.60
C GLY A 271 10.00 -2.00 16.79
N ALA A 272 10.72 -0.90 17.07
CA ALA A 272 11.66 -0.83 18.20
C ALA A 272 10.94 -0.93 19.56
N ASP A 273 9.64 -0.63 19.56
CA ASP A 273 8.70 -0.85 20.64
C ASP A 273 8.34 -2.33 20.87
N GLY A 274 8.86 -3.25 20.05
CA GLY A 274 8.53 -4.67 20.09
C GLY A 274 7.14 -5.01 19.55
N ILE A 275 6.43 -4.03 18.96
CA ILE A 275 5.09 -4.22 18.42
C ILE A 275 5.19 -4.69 16.96
N ALA A 276 4.56 -5.83 16.69
CA ALA A 276 4.47 -6.36 15.34
C ALA A 276 3.31 -5.71 14.59
N ARG A 277 3.56 -5.30 13.35
CA ARG A 277 2.65 -4.61 12.45
C ARG A 277 2.59 -5.35 11.12
N LEU A 278 1.37 -5.58 10.65
CA LEU A 278 1.11 -6.23 9.37
C LEU A 278 0.98 -5.17 8.26
N ASN A 279 1.72 -5.40 7.17
CA ASN A 279 1.85 -4.50 6.02
C ASN A 279 1.17 -5.07 4.78
N ASP A 280 0.94 -4.24 3.74
CA ASP A 280 0.40 -4.68 2.44
C ASP A 280 -1.04 -5.27 2.51
N LEU A 281 -1.86 -4.81 3.47
CA LEU A 281 -3.27 -5.18 3.56
C LEU A 281 -3.99 -4.92 2.23
N MET A 282 -4.75 -5.92 1.75
CA MET A 282 -5.55 -5.87 0.52
C MET A 282 -4.79 -5.58 -0.78
N MET A 283 -3.45 -5.66 -0.80
CA MET A 283 -2.67 -5.46 -2.02
C MET A 283 -2.98 -6.47 -3.13
N HIS A 284 -3.39 -7.69 -2.76
CA HIS A 284 -3.83 -8.70 -3.72
C HIS A 284 -5.06 -8.21 -4.51
N LYS A 285 -6.05 -7.61 -3.83
CA LYS A 285 -7.26 -7.05 -4.46
C LYS A 285 -6.96 -5.78 -5.27
N ALA A 286 -6.04 -4.96 -4.77
CA ALA A 286 -5.63 -3.73 -5.45
C ALA A 286 -4.98 -3.99 -6.81
N LEU A 287 -4.33 -5.15 -6.96
CA LEU A 287 -3.60 -5.56 -8.16
C LEU A 287 -4.28 -6.70 -8.93
N ASP A 288 -5.49 -7.09 -8.52
CA ASP A 288 -6.18 -8.25 -9.08
C ASP A 288 -6.50 -8.08 -10.57
N GLY A 289 -6.11 -9.08 -11.37
CA GLY A 289 -6.25 -9.11 -12.82
C GLY A 289 -5.28 -8.20 -13.58
N THR A 290 -4.36 -7.51 -12.88
CA THR A 290 -3.45 -6.54 -13.53
C THR A 290 -2.31 -7.22 -14.27
N GLN A 291 -1.77 -6.55 -15.29
CA GLN A 291 -0.58 -7.03 -16.00
C GLN A 291 0.61 -7.25 -15.04
N LEU A 292 0.84 -6.33 -14.10
CA LEU A 292 1.89 -6.45 -13.09
C LEU A 292 1.70 -7.68 -12.18
N GLN A 293 0.47 -8.04 -11.84
CA GLN A 293 0.19 -9.28 -11.10
C GLN A 293 0.55 -10.51 -11.94
N GLN A 294 0.16 -10.53 -13.22
CA GLN A 294 0.45 -11.65 -14.13
C GLN A 294 1.96 -11.85 -14.32
N GLU A 295 2.72 -10.76 -14.52
CA GLU A 295 4.19 -10.76 -14.68
C GLU A 295 4.91 -11.37 -13.46
N THR A 296 4.27 -11.34 -12.29
CA THR A 296 4.90 -11.70 -11.01
C THR A 296 4.29 -12.93 -10.35
N LEU A 297 3.20 -13.48 -10.92
CA LEU A 297 2.35 -14.49 -10.29
C LEU A 297 3.12 -15.76 -9.92
N GLU A 298 3.88 -16.33 -10.86
CA GLU A 298 4.61 -17.58 -10.66
C GLU A 298 5.74 -17.42 -9.61
N LYS A 299 6.61 -16.41 -9.79
CA LYS A 299 7.70 -16.10 -8.85
C LYS A 299 7.15 -15.84 -7.44
N LYS A 300 6.03 -15.12 -7.34
CA LYS A 300 5.36 -14.86 -6.08
C LYS A 300 4.80 -16.14 -5.46
N PHE A 301 4.07 -16.94 -6.23
CA PHE A 301 3.48 -18.19 -5.74
C PHE A 301 4.55 -19.11 -5.15
N LEU A 302 5.67 -19.30 -5.86
CA LEU A 302 6.79 -20.13 -5.38
C LEU A 302 7.43 -19.58 -4.09
N ALA A 303 7.56 -18.25 -3.96
CA ALA A 303 8.09 -17.61 -2.76
C ALA A 303 7.14 -17.74 -1.56
N ASP A 304 5.84 -17.64 -1.82
CA ASP A 304 4.78 -17.69 -0.81
C ASP A 304 4.41 -19.13 -0.41
N LEU A 305 4.71 -20.12 -1.26
CA LEU A 305 4.32 -21.52 -1.12
C LEU A 305 4.56 -22.12 0.28
N PRO A 306 5.69 -21.86 0.98
CA PRO A 306 5.89 -22.39 2.33
C PRO A 306 4.91 -21.88 3.40
N TRP A 307 4.14 -20.83 3.11
CA TRP A 307 3.27 -20.14 4.05
C TRP A 307 1.79 -20.34 3.73
N ILE A 308 1.44 -20.63 2.48
CA ILE A 308 0.03 -20.68 2.03
C ILE A 308 -0.76 -21.79 2.71
N ALA A 309 -2.08 -21.59 2.79
CA ALA A 309 -2.99 -22.61 3.31
C ALA A 309 -3.23 -23.72 2.27
N PRO A 310 -3.58 -24.95 2.69
CA PRO A 310 -3.85 -26.07 1.79
C PRO A 310 -4.87 -25.77 0.70
N GLU A 311 -5.96 -25.09 1.02
CA GLU A 311 -6.98 -24.66 0.07
C GLU A 311 -6.42 -23.74 -1.02
N GLN A 312 -5.36 -22.98 -0.75
CA GLN A 312 -4.75 -22.06 -1.73
C GLN A 312 -3.82 -22.77 -2.73
N THR A 313 -3.62 -24.07 -2.56
CA THR A 313 -2.90 -24.89 -3.54
C THR A 313 -3.84 -25.40 -4.64
N ASP A 314 -5.15 -25.29 -4.45
CA ASP A 314 -6.18 -25.69 -5.40
C ASP A 314 -6.80 -24.44 -6.03
N PRO A 315 -6.65 -24.22 -7.35
CA PRO A 315 -7.18 -23.03 -8.02
C PRO A 315 -8.71 -22.94 -7.98
N GLU A 316 -9.43 -24.06 -7.79
CA GLU A 316 -10.90 -24.09 -7.75
C GLU A 316 -11.47 -23.96 -6.34
N ALA A 317 -10.62 -24.00 -5.31
CA ALA A 317 -11.06 -23.93 -3.93
C ALA A 317 -11.48 -22.50 -3.54
N TYR A 318 -12.53 -22.42 -2.74
CA TYR A 318 -12.90 -21.17 -2.09
C TYR A 318 -11.88 -20.82 -0.98
N VAL A 319 -11.37 -19.59 -1.02
CA VAL A 319 -10.38 -19.09 -0.06
C VAL A 319 -10.95 -17.88 0.67
N ASP A 320 -11.03 -17.95 1.98
CA ASP A 320 -11.50 -16.89 2.87
C ASP A 320 -10.38 -16.41 3.84
N ASP A 321 -10.77 -15.67 4.87
CA ASP A 321 -9.86 -15.14 5.90
C ASP A 321 -9.27 -16.23 6.82
N LEU A 322 -9.78 -17.47 6.81
CA LEU A 322 -9.17 -18.58 7.55
C LEU A 322 -7.83 -19.00 6.94
N ALA A 323 -7.57 -18.68 5.68
CA ALA A 323 -6.26 -18.85 5.06
C ALA A 323 -5.19 -17.94 5.69
N ASP A 324 -5.59 -16.74 6.16
CA ASP A 324 -4.67 -15.84 6.86
C ASP A 324 -4.28 -16.37 8.25
N LEU A 325 -5.19 -17.08 8.92
CA LEU A 325 -4.89 -17.77 10.18
C LEU A 325 -3.89 -18.91 9.98
N HIS A 326 -4.04 -19.70 8.92
CA HIS A 326 -3.06 -20.73 8.58
C HIS A 326 -1.68 -20.13 8.29
N ARG A 327 -1.63 -19.08 7.48
CA ARG A 327 -0.38 -18.34 7.20
C ARG A 327 0.27 -17.82 8.47
N LEU A 328 -0.51 -17.23 9.37
CA LEU A 328 -0.02 -16.80 10.69
C LEU A 328 0.56 -17.99 11.46
N GLY A 329 -0.12 -19.14 11.50
CA GLY A 329 0.37 -20.38 12.10
C GLY A 329 1.72 -20.82 11.54
N ALA A 330 1.88 -20.83 10.22
CA ALA A 330 3.12 -21.19 9.55
C ALA A 330 4.28 -20.25 9.89
N ILE A 331 4.00 -18.94 9.98
CA ILE A 331 5.00 -17.93 10.33
C ILE A 331 5.39 -18.05 11.81
N VAL A 332 4.42 -18.17 12.72
CA VAL A 332 4.69 -18.36 14.15
C VAL A 332 5.48 -19.64 14.38
N TYR A 333 5.12 -20.73 13.70
CA TYR A 333 5.90 -21.97 13.71
C TYR A 333 7.36 -21.73 13.32
N ALA A 334 7.59 -21.01 12.21
CA ALA A 334 8.94 -20.76 11.74
C ALA A 334 9.75 -19.84 12.66
N VAL A 335 9.11 -18.85 13.28
CA VAL A 335 9.75 -18.00 14.30
C VAL A 335 10.15 -18.85 15.51
N LEU A 336 9.26 -19.72 15.99
CA LEU A 336 9.48 -20.57 17.16
C LEU A 336 10.53 -21.65 16.94
N THR A 337 10.66 -22.18 15.73
CA THR A 337 11.48 -23.37 15.45
C THR A 337 12.72 -23.09 14.61
N GLY A 338 12.75 -21.96 13.89
CA GLY A 338 13.77 -21.66 12.89
C GLY A 338 13.62 -22.48 11.60
N HIS A 339 12.51 -23.20 11.45
CA HIS A 339 12.22 -24.08 10.32
C HIS A 339 10.82 -23.81 9.80
N LYS A 340 10.62 -23.89 8.48
CA LYS A 340 9.27 -23.88 7.91
C LYS A 340 8.49 -25.12 8.39
N PRO A 341 7.15 -25.07 8.52
CA PRO A 341 6.36 -26.23 8.90
C PRO A 341 6.47 -27.37 7.89
N PHE A 342 6.63 -27.02 6.60
CA PHE A 342 6.81 -27.95 5.48
C PHE A 342 7.98 -27.49 4.62
N SER A 343 8.76 -28.44 4.10
CA SER A 343 9.96 -28.19 3.31
C SER A 343 10.19 -29.34 2.33
N GLY A 344 9.41 -29.34 1.24
CA GLY A 344 9.58 -30.27 0.14
C GLY A 344 10.85 -29.99 -0.65
N LYS A 345 11.40 -31.04 -1.27
CA LYS A 345 12.57 -30.96 -2.16
C LYS A 345 12.30 -30.18 -3.47
N ASP A 346 11.04 -30.11 -3.86
CA ASP A 346 10.51 -29.43 -5.04
C ASP A 346 9.09 -28.89 -4.75
N PRO A 347 8.53 -27.99 -5.59
CA PRO A 347 7.22 -27.40 -5.35
C PRO A 347 6.08 -28.41 -5.26
N GLU A 348 6.08 -29.46 -6.09
CA GLU A 348 5.04 -30.49 -6.10
C GLU A 348 5.01 -31.27 -4.78
N ARG A 349 6.19 -31.70 -4.31
CA ARG A 349 6.32 -32.37 -3.02
C ARG A 349 5.94 -31.43 -1.88
N LEU A 350 6.32 -30.15 -1.94
CA LEU A 350 5.93 -29.19 -0.90
C LEU A 350 4.41 -29.02 -0.85
N ILE A 351 3.72 -28.94 -2.00
CA ILE A 351 2.25 -28.91 -2.06
C ILE A 351 1.64 -30.16 -1.43
N GLU A 352 2.19 -31.35 -1.72
CA GLU A 352 1.73 -32.61 -1.13
C GLU A 352 1.86 -32.59 0.41
N GLN A 353 2.99 -32.10 0.95
CA GLN A 353 3.18 -31.96 2.38
C GLN A 353 2.20 -30.96 3.01
N ILE A 354 2.01 -29.82 2.34
CA ILE A 354 1.05 -28.79 2.78
C ILE A 354 -0.35 -29.40 2.85
N ARG A 355 -0.77 -30.22 1.89
CA ARG A 355 -2.10 -30.86 1.89
C ARG A 355 -2.25 -31.97 2.93
N ASN A 356 -1.24 -32.82 3.08
CA ASN A 356 -1.45 -34.14 3.68
C ASN A 356 -0.62 -34.43 4.94
N GLU A 357 0.48 -33.74 5.17
CA GLU A 357 1.43 -34.08 6.25
C GLU A 357 1.26 -33.17 7.47
N LEU A 358 1.41 -33.72 8.67
CA LEU A 358 1.47 -32.92 9.90
C LEU A 358 2.89 -32.38 10.09
N PRO A 359 3.05 -31.12 10.53
CA PRO A 359 4.36 -30.59 10.86
C PRO A 359 4.91 -31.26 12.13
N ASP A 360 6.22 -31.25 12.30
CA ASP A 360 6.85 -31.61 13.57
C ASP A 360 6.29 -30.75 14.71
N LYS A 361 6.27 -31.27 15.94
CA LYS A 361 5.78 -30.48 17.08
C LYS A 361 6.78 -29.35 17.42
N PRO A 362 6.36 -28.08 17.58
CA PRO A 362 7.26 -26.98 17.94
C PRO A 362 8.18 -27.26 19.15
N LYS A 363 7.70 -27.97 20.18
CA LYS A 363 8.48 -28.36 21.36
C LYS A 363 9.66 -29.28 21.06
N ARG A 364 9.70 -29.91 19.87
CA ARG A 364 10.87 -30.63 19.37
C ARG A 364 12.08 -29.70 19.26
N TYR A 365 11.87 -28.48 18.75
CA TYR A 365 12.90 -27.48 18.51
C TYR A 365 13.03 -26.46 19.66
N GLN A 366 11.91 -26.04 20.24
CA GLN A 366 11.87 -25.07 21.34
C GLN A 366 11.42 -25.74 22.64
N LYS A 367 12.36 -26.22 23.47
CA LYS A 367 12.05 -27.05 24.64
C LYS A 367 11.21 -26.35 25.71
N HIS A 368 11.34 -25.02 25.82
CA HIS A 368 10.69 -24.22 26.86
C HIS A 368 9.32 -23.66 26.44
N ILE A 369 8.83 -23.98 25.24
CA ILE A 369 7.51 -23.51 24.80
C ILE A 369 6.38 -24.12 25.68
N PRO A 370 5.41 -23.30 26.13
CA PRO A 370 4.17 -23.82 26.73
C PRO A 370 3.44 -24.78 25.79
N LEU A 371 2.84 -25.84 26.35
CA LEU A 371 2.14 -26.84 25.54
C LEU A 371 0.88 -26.27 24.88
N GLU A 372 0.27 -25.31 25.54
CA GLU A 372 -0.90 -24.55 25.11
C GLU A 372 -0.56 -23.71 23.87
N LEU A 373 0.58 -23.02 23.87
CA LEU A 373 1.03 -22.26 22.70
C LEU A 373 1.33 -23.19 21.53
N GLN A 374 1.95 -24.35 21.79
CA GLN A 374 2.14 -25.37 20.77
C GLN A 374 0.80 -25.83 20.17
N ALA A 375 -0.21 -26.07 21.01
CA ALA A 375 -1.52 -26.50 20.57
C ALA A 375 -2.21 -25.45 19.69
N VAL A 376 -2.11 -24.16 20.05
CA VAL A 376 -2.61 -23.05 19.23
C VAL A 376 -1.94 -23.04 17.85
N VAL A 377 -0.61 -23.14 17.79
CA VAL A 377 0.15 -23.15 16.52
C VAL A 377 -0.23 -24.35 15.65
N LEU A 378 -0.33 -25.54 16.23
CA LEU A 378 -0.72 -26.74 15.48
C LEU A 378 -2.17 -26.67 14.99
N ARG A 379 -3.08 -26.04 15.75
CA ARG A 379 -4.47 -25.83 15.33
C ARG A 379 -4.59 -24.81 14.20
N LEU A 380 -3.78 -23.75 14.19
CA LEU A 380 -3.69 -22.84 13.04
C LEU A 380 -3.25 -23.58 11.76
N LEU A 381 -2.38 -24.58 11.90
CA LEU A 381 -1.85 -25.42 10.81
C LEU A 381 -2.74 -26.62 10.46
N ALA A 382 -3.98 -26.68 10.98
CA ALA A 382 -4.91 -27.74 10.61
C ALA A 382 -5.24 -27.67 9.10
N LYS A 383 -5.37 -28.84 8.47
CA LYS A 383 -5.47 -28.93 7.01
C LYS A 383 -6.80 -28.38 6.51
N ARG A 384 -7.88 -28.79 7.18
CA ARG A 384 -9.23 -28.35 6.87
C ARG A 384 -9.54 -27.03 7.58
N PRO A 385 -10.02 -25.99 6.88
CA PRO A 385 -10.34 -24.70 7.49
C PRO A 385 -11.24 -24.79 8.72
N GLU A 386 -12.24 -25.68 8.70
CA GLU A 386 -13.20 -25.92 9.78
C GLU A 386 -12.59 -26.54 11.05
N GLU A 387 -11.39 -27.12 10.95
CA GLU A 387 -10.64 -27.66 12.10
C GLU A 387 -9.75 -26.61 12.79
N ARG A 388 -9.60 -25.42 12.17
CA ARG A 388 -8.83 -24.29 12.71
C ARG A 388 -9.66 -23.54 13.76
N PHE A 389 -9.25 -22.32 14.04
CA PHE A 389 -10.09 -21.35 14.76
C PHE A 389 -11.11 -20.78 13.78
N ALA A 390 -12.34 -20.61 14.24
CA ALA A 390 -13.42 -20.03 13.43
C ALA A 390 -13.17 -18.57 13.05
N ASN A 391 -12.31 -17.87 13.80
CA ASN A 391 -11.84 -16.52 13.52
C ASN A 391 -10.64 -16.16 14.41
N ALA A 392 -10.03 -15.01 14.14
CA ALA A 392 -8.91 -14.50 14.92
C ALA A 392 -9.27 -14.21 16.40
N ALA A 393 -10.51 -13.81 16.71
CA ALA A 393 -10.94 -13.55 18.09
C ALA A 393 -10.90 -14.82 18.95
N GLN A 394 -11.33 -15.96 18.39
CA GLN A 394 -11.24 -17.25 19.08
C GLN A 394 -9.78 -17.66 19.34
N MET A 395 -8.89 -17.47 18.36
CA MET A 395 -7.46 -17.73 18.54
C MET A 395 -6.87 -16.84 19.65
N LEU A 396 -7.20 -15.55 19.67
CA LEU A 396 -6.73 -14.62 20.70
C LEU A 396 -7.21 -15.03 22.10
N ALA A 397 -8.46 -15.49 22.23
CA ALA A 397 -9.01 -15.97 23.49
C ALA A 397 -8.22 -17.16 24.08
N GLU A 398 -7.64 -18.03 23.24
CA GLU A 398 -6.76 -19.11 23.70
C GLU A 398 -5.34 -18.63 24.08
N LEU A 399 -4.87 -17.54 23.48
CA LEU A 399 -3.53 -17.00 23.76
C LEU A 399 -3.50 -16.15 25.05
N VAL A 400 -4.59 -15.47 25.39
CA VAL A 400 -4.68 -14.58 26.57
C VAL A 400 -4.31 -15.32 27.88
N PRO A 401 -4.88 -16.48 28.22
CA PRO A 401 -4.54 -17.20 29.46
C PRO A 401 -3.09 -17.68 29.53
N ILE A 402 -2.42 -17.83 28.38
CA ILE A 402 -0.99 -18.18 28.33
C ILE A 402 -0.17 -16.95 28.72
N GLY A 403 -0.48 -15.80 28.14
CA GLY A 403 0.24 -14.57 28.44
C GLY A 403 0.05 -14.10 29.87
N GLU A 404 -1.16 -14.18 30.43
CA GLU A 404 -1.44 -13.80 31.83
C GLU A 404 -0.61 -14.63 32.82
N ARG A 405 -0.51 -15.94 32.60
CA ARG A 405 0.24 -16.87 33.46
C ARG A 405 1.75 -16.59 33.43
N GLU A 406 2.26 -16.19 32.27
CA GLU A 406 3.68 -15.94 32.02
C GLU A 406 4.05 -14.46 32.25
N GLY A 407 3.12 -13.62 32.73
CA GLY A 407 3.35 -12.20 33.00
C GLY A 407 3.59 -11.35 31.74
N LEU A 408 3.05 -11.78 30.60
CA LEU A 408 3.18 -11.10 29.31
C LEU A 408 2.04 -10.12 29.09
N ARG A 409 2.31 -9.06 28.34
CA ARG A 409 1.28 -8.12 27.90
C ARG A 409 0.38 -8.80 26.88
N VAL A 410 -0.89 -8.97 27.23
CA VAL A 410 -1.94 -9.62 26.42
C VAL A 410 -2.90 -8.67 25.77
#